data_AF-A0A2V9EWU3-F1
#
_entry.id   AF-A0A2V9EWU3-F1
#
_cell.length_a   1.000
_cell.length_b   1.000
_cell.length_c   1.000
_cell.angle_alpha   90.00
_cell.angle_beta   90.00
_cell.angle_gamma   90.00
#
_symmetry.space_group_name_H-M   'P 1'
#
loop_
_entity.id
_entity.type
_entity.pdbx_description
1 polymer ?
#
loop_
_entity_poly.entity_id
_entity_poly.type
_entity_poly.pdbx_seq_one_letter_code
_entity_poly.pdbx_strand_id
1 'polypeptide(L)'
;MNERAKRICRLASGLVVAALVVTSAMLVVGTATAPSVKAWETLPPCDFLTGGGWIVYNGNKANFGVGGGCKHGSPTWGHLEYIDHGTGLNVHWTSITEYQFLDDGSNGTDPKTGQPIGTRKICGTARTNQFGDVNFAVRARDAGEPGVNDQFDIRLTDSTGTIVWYSTANECTWHYLGSYAPCAPGNGGGGNIQLHKPNPSTTGSFGGSCPAFPD
;
A
#
# COMPACT_ATOMS: atom_id res chain seq x y z
N MET A 1 94.88 -0.09 -26.06
CA MET A 1 94.91 -0.63 -24.67
C MET A 1 93.75 -1.62 -24.57
N ASN A 2 93.99 -2.88 -24.98
CA ASN A 2 94.27 -4.05 -24.13
C ASN A 2 93.10 -4.45 -23.23
N GLU A 3 92.46 -5.57 -23.59
CA GLU A 3 92.41 -6.83 -22.79
C GLU A 3 91.29 -6.80 -21.74
N ARG A 4 90.48 -7.83 -21.49
CA ARG A 4 90.65 -9.27 -21.69
C ARG A 4 89.27 -9.93 -21.47
N ALA A 5 88.87 -10.79 -22.39
CA ALA A 5 87.88 -11.81 -22.11
C ALA A 5 88.51 -12.89 -21.19
N LYS A 6 87.78 -13.38 -20.18
CA LYS A 6 88.10 -14.68 -19.58
C LYS A 6 86.85 -15.50 -19.26
N ARG A 7 86.64 -16.41 -20.19
CA ARG A 7 85.90 -17.67 -20.22
C ARG A 7 86.05 -18.58 -18.98
N ILE A 8 85.02 -19.42 -18.79
CA ILE A 8 85.01 -20.87 -18.45
C ILE A 8 84.80 -21.32 -16.97
N CYS A 9 83.67 -22.04 -16.82
CA CYS A 9 83.35 -23.29 -16.09
C CYS A 9 83.92 -23.58 -14.69
N ARG A 10 83.03 -24.07 -13.81
CA ARG A 10 82.91 -25.49 -13.38
C ARG A 10 81.71 -25.62 -12.41
N LEU A 11 80.65 -26.34 -12.79
CA LEU A 11 80.38 -27.77 -12.55
C LEU A 11 79.93 -28.09 -11.11
N ALA A 12 78.63 -28.37 -11.00
CA ALA A 12 77.94 -29.41 -10.23
C ALA A 12 78.42 -29.76 -8.82
N SER A 13 77.50 -29.73 -7.85
CA SER A 13 76.83 -30.95 -7.31
C SER A 13 76.28 -30.68 -5.90
N GLY A 14 75.11 -31.25 -5.58
CA GLY A 14 74.72 -31.51 -4.19
C GLY A 14 73.35 -30.97 -3.76
N LEU A 15 72.35 -31.84 -3.81
CA LEU A 15 71.03 -31.70 -3.18
C LEU A 15 71.08 -31.15 -1.74
N VAL A 16 70.19 -30.20 -1.41
CA VAL A 16 69.39 -30.27 -0.18
C VAL A 16 67.97 -29.79 -0.49
N VAL A 17 67.02 -30.70 -0.29
CA VAL A 17 65.58 -30.48 -0.37
C VAL A 17 65.16 -29.58 0.79
N ALA A 18 64.50 -28.47 0.51
CA ALA A 18 63.60 -27.81 1.47
C ALA A 18 62.53 -27.05 0.69
N ALA A 19 61.36 -27.67 0.59
CA ALA A 19 60.15 -27.09 0.06
C ALA A 19 59.70 -25.90 0.92
N LEU A 20 59.30 -24.80 0.30
CA LEU A 20 58.28 -23.91 0.85
C LEU A 20 57.64 -23.12 -0.30
N VAL A 21 56.58 -23.70 -0.89
CA VAL A 21 55.58 -22.94 -1.64
C VAL A 21 54.70 -22.30 -0.58
N VAL A 22 54.81 -20.99 -0.38
CA VAL A 22 53.81 -20.24 0.40
C VAL A 22 53.18 -19.23 -0.54
N THR A 23 51.98 -19.61 -0.93
CA THR A 23 50.96 -18.84 -1.63
C THR A 23 50.73 -17.50 -0.95
N SER A 24 50.71 -16.44 -1.75
CA SER A 24 50.22 -15.12 -1.38
C SER A 24 48.82 -15.23 -0.78
N ALA A 25 48.71 -15.03 0.53
CA ALA A 25 47.44 -14.94 1.23
C ALA A 25 46.72 -13.66 0.76
N MET A 26 45.64 -13.84 0.00
CA MET A 26 44.65 -12.78 -0.18
C MET A 26 44.09 -12.42 1.21
N LEU A 27 44.23 -11.16 1.57
CA LEU A 27 43.57 -10.59 2.73
C LEU A 27 42.06 -10.65 2.46
N VAL A 28 41.36 -11.53 3.17
CA VAL A 28 39.90 -11.56 3.19
C VAL A 28 39.45 -10.24 3.80
N VAL A 29 38.95 -9.34 2.96
CA VAL A 29 38.21 -8.17 3.40
C VAL A 29 37.01 -8.71 4.15
N GLY A 30 37.05 -8.64 5.48
CA GLY A 30 35.90 -8.92 6.31
C GLY A 30 34.83 -7.88 6.00
N THR A 31 33.93 -8.18 5.07
CA THR A 31 32.67 -7.48 4.97
C THR A 31 31.91 -7.83 6.23
N ALA A 32 32.03 -6.99 7.26
CA ALA A 32 31.06 -6.99 8.34
C ALA A 32 29.70 -6.80 7.69
N THR A 33 28.96 -7.89 7.53
CA THR A 33 27.52 -7.82 7.25
C THR A 33 26.95 -7.17 8.49
N ALA A 34 26.75 -5.85 8.43
CA ALA A 34 25.95 -5.16 9.43
C ALA A 34 24.65 -5.98 9.57
N PRO A 35 24.25 -6.36 10.79
CA PRO A 35 22.97 -7.02 10.97
C PRO A 35 21.92 -6.12 10.34
N SER A 36 21.02 -6.70 9.56
CA SER A 36 19.86 -5.98 9.04
C SER A 36 19.15 -5.36 10.23
N VAL A 37 19.29 -4.05 10.36
CA VAL A 37 18.51 -3.27 11.32
C VAL A 37 17.09 -3.43 10.82
N LYS A 38 16.27 -4.20 11.52
CA LYS A 38 14.83 -4.13 11.31
C LYS A 38 14.46 -2.70 11.69
N ALA A 39 14.35 -1.83 10.68
CA ALA A 39 13.66 -0.59 10.86
C ALA A 39 12.30 -0.99 11.43
N TRP A 40 12.03 -0.62 12.68
CA TRP A 40 10.67 -0.39 13.12
C TRP A 40 9.98 0.33 11.96
N GLU A 41 9.03 -0.34 11.31
CA GLU A 41 8.31 0.25 10.19
C GLU A 41 7.44 1.36 10.78
N THR A 42 8.02 2.56 10.91
CA THR A 42 7.25 3.77 11.13
C THR A 42 6.30 3.89 9.96
N LEU A 43 5.01 3.85 10.25
CA LEU A 43 3.98 4.23 9.29
C LEU A 43 4.36 5.56 8.63
N PRO A 44 4.01 5.76 7.36
CA PRO A 44 4.26 7.04 6.70
C PRO A 44 3.58 8.19 7.48
N PRO A 45 4.00 9.45 7.27
CA PRO A 45 3.27 10.58 7.82
C PRO A 45 1.80 10.53 7.38
N CYS A 46 0.88 10.91 8.27
CA CYS A 46 -0.53 10.78 7.94
C CYS A 46 -0.92 11.66 6.75
N ASP A 47 -1.76 11.08 5.90
CA ASP A 47 -2.28 11.64 4.67
C ASP A 47 -3.81 11.74 4.71
N PHE A 48 -4.41 12.03 3.56
CA PHE A 48 -5.85 11.94 3.37
C PHE A 48 -6.15 11.41 1.96
N LEU A 49 -7.26 10.72 1.85
CA LEU A 49 -7.81 10.17 0.62
C LEU A 49 -9.17 10.81 0.36
N THR A 50 -9.41 11.14 -0.90
CA THR A 50 -10.73 11.58 -1.39
C THR A 50 -11.06 10.81 -2.63
N GLY A 51 -12.32 10.48 -2.84
CA GLY A 51 -12.73 9.89 -4.10
C GLY A 51 -14.23 9.89 -4.27
N GLY A 52 -14.64 9.47 -5.46
CA GLY A 52 -16.04 9.28 -5.78
C GLY A 52 -16.17 8.64 -7.14
N GLY A 53 -17.36 8.12 -7.41
CA GLY A 53 -17.65 7.50 -8.69
C GLY A 53 -18.70 6.43 -8.57
N TRP A 54 -18.52 5.36 -9.33
CA TRP A 54 -19.36 4.18 -9.26
C TRP A 54 -18.57 2.89 -9.48
N ILE A 55 -19.09 1.83 -8.86
CA ILE A 55 -18.76 0.43 -9.12
C ILE A 55 -19.99 -0.29 -9.66
N VAL A 56 -19.82 -1.48 -10.22
CA VAL A 56 -20.93 -2.41 -10.44
C VAL A 56 -20.90 -3.44 -9.33
N TYR A 57 -22.04 -3.70 -8.69
CA TYR A 57 -22.22 -4.75 -7.70
C TYR A 57 -23.48 -5.55 -8.05
N ASN A 58 -23.36 -6.87 -8.13
CA ASN A 58 -24.45 -7.78 -8.56
C ASN A 58 -25.18 -7.28 -9.83
N GLY A 59 -24.41 -6.81 -10.81
CA GLY A 59 -24.91 -6.32 -12.10
C GLY A 59 -25.55 -4.93 -12.08
N ASN A 60 -25.60 -4.24 -10.94
CA ASN A 60 -26.18 -2.91 -10.82
C ASN A 60 -25.12 -1.88 -10.44
N LYS A 61 -25.32 -0.61 -10.83
CA LYS A 61 -24.41 0.46 -10.41
C LYS A 61 -24.62 0.78 -8.93
N ALA A 62 -23.51 1.03 -8.24
CA ALA A 62 -23.53 1.67 -6.94
C ALA A 62 -22.62 2.91 -6.97
N ASN A 63 -23.21 4.06 -6.65
CA ASN A 63 -22.50 5.33 -6.58
C ASN A 63 -21.92 5.56 -5.19
N PHE A 64 -20.79 6.26 -5.11
CA PHE A 64 -20.21 6.64 -3.84
C PHE A 64 -19.46 7.97 -3.90
N GLY A 65 -19.33 8.59 -2.73
CA GLY A 65 -18.39 9.67 -2.44
C GLY A 65 -17.74 9.38 -1.10
N VAL A 66 -16.41 9.48 -1.02
CA VAL A 66 -15.65 9.09 0.16
C VAL A 66 -14.52 10.06 0.45
N GLY A 67 -14.34 10.36 1.73
CA GLY A 67 -13.17 11.05 2.24
C GLY A 67 -12.71 10.42 3.54
N GLY A 68 -11.41 10.36 3.75
CA GLY A 68 -10.78 9.86 4.99
C GLY A 68 -9.42 10.51 5.18
N GLY A 69 -9.03 10.78 6.43
CA GLY A 69 -7.71 11.32 6.72
C GLY A 69 -7.52 11.60 8.20
N CYS A 70 -6.26 11.70 8.63
CA CYS A 70 -5.98 12.39 9.88
C CYS A 70 -5.91 13.88 9.57
N LYS A 71 -6.72 14.72 10.21
CA LYS A 71 -6.62 16.18 10.08
C LYS A 71 -6.65 16.87 11.42
N HIS A 72 -5.85 17.93 11.55
CA HIS A 72 -5.79 18.81 12.72
C HIS A 72 -5.52 18.06 14.04
N GLY A 73 -4.71 17.01 14.00
CA GLY A 73 -4.37 16.17 15.16
C GLY A 73 -5.41 15.07 15.46
N SER A 74 -6.55 15.06 14.78
CA SER A 74 -7.54 13.98 14.86
C SER A 74 -7.17 12.87 13.88
N PRO A 75 -7.22 11.58 14.28
CA PRO A 75 -7.08 10.46 13.35
C PRO A 75 -8.30 10.33 12.41
N THR A 76 -9.40 11.03 12.69
CA THR A 76 -10.66 10.88 11.97
C THR A 76 -11.15 12.21 11.41
N TRP A 77 -11.12 12.30 10.08
CA TRP A 77 -11.78 13.31 9.25
C TRP A 77 -12.31 12.61 8.01
N GLY A 78 -13.44 13.05 7.49
CA GLY A 78 -13.95 12.51 6.23
C GLY A 78 -15.46 12.50 6.13
N HIS A 79 -15.94 11.71 5.18
CA HIS A 79 -17.36 11.45 4.92
C HIS A 79 -17.53 10.17 4.10
N LEU A 80 -18.75 9.67 4.05
CA LEU A 80 -19.17 8.63 3.11
C LEU A 80 -20.62 8.84 2.67
N GLU A 81 -20.84 8.82 1.36
CA GLU A 81 -22.14 8.56 0.74
C GLU A 81 -22.03 7.30 -0.11
N TYR A 82 -23.02 6.43 -0.04
CA TYR A 82 -23.11 5.25 -0.91
C TYR A 82 -24.57 4.96 -1.27
N ILE A 83 -24.83 4.71 -2.56
CA ILE A 83 -26.15 4.42 -3.10
C ILE A 83 -26.02 3.21 -4.04
N ASP A 84 -26.60 2.07 -3.67
CA ASP A 84 -26.72 0.90 -4.54
C ASP A 84 -28.08 0.91 -5.25
N HIS A 85 -28.06 1.05 -6.58
CA HIS A 85 -29.27 1.09 -7.40
C HIS A 85 -29.92 -0.27 -7.61
N GLY A 86 -29.22 -1.38 -7.33
CA GLY A 86 -29.77 -2.73 -7.45
C GLY A 86 -30.69 -3.09 -6.29
N THR A 87 -30.31 -2.70 -5.08
CA THR A 87 -31.09 -2.93 -3.86
C THR A 87 -31.91 -1.71 -3.42
N GLY A 88 -31.58 -0.52 -3.93
CA GLY A 88 -32.13 0.75 -3.43
C GLY A 88 -31.56 1.17 -2.07
N LEU A 89 -30.42 0.61 -1.66
CA LEU A 89 -29.75 0.94 -0.41
C LEU A 89 -29.11 2.33 -0.50
N ASN A 90 -29.35 3.17 0.50
CA ASN A 90 -28.69 4.46 0.71
C ASN A 90 -27.97 4.42 2.06
N VAL A 91 -26.72 4.89 2.07
CA VAL A 91 -25.85 4.94 3.25
C VAL A 91 -25.31 6.35 3.37
N HIS A 92 -25.66 7.01 4.47
CA HIS A 92 -25.18 8.34 4.82
C HIS A 92 -24.32 8.22 6.07
N TRP A 93 -23.05 8.62 6.00
CA TRP A 93 -22.18 8.62 7.17
C TRP A 93 -22.73 9.53 8.28
N THR A 94 -22.39 9.20 9.52
CA THR A 94 -22.66 10.02 10.70
C THR A 94 -21.39 10.35 11.46
N SER A 95 -20.36 9.49 11.38
CA SER A 95 -19.04 9.77 11.91
C SER A 95 -17.96 8.96 11.17
N ILE A 96 -16.72 9.43 11.22
CA ILE A 96 -15.52 8.64 10.87
C ILE A 96 -14.89 8.19 12.19
N THR A 97 -14.61 6.90 12.31
CA THR A 97 -14.07 6.27 13.52
C THR A 97 -12.67 5.69 13.32
N GLU A 98 -12.23 5.47 12.09
CA GLU A 98 -10.86 5.03 11.78
C GLU A 98 -10.41 5.54 10.41
N TYR A 99 -9.12 5.92 10.34
CA TYR A 99 -8.38 6.07 9.10
C TYR A 99 -7.07 5.28 9.20
N GLN A 100 -6.91 4.28 8.32
CA GLN A 100 -5.83 3.31 8.41
C GLN A 100 -5.04 3.19 7.11
N PHE A 101 -3.71 3.19 7.26
CA PHE A 101 -2.77 2.81 6.23
C PHE A 101 -2.81 1.29 6.02
N LEU A 102 -3.02 0.83 4.79
CA LEU A 102 -2.93 -0.58 4.44
C LEU A 102 -1.72 -0.82 3.55
N ASP A 103 -0.78 -1.66 4.01
CA ASP A 103 0.32 -2.14 3.17
C ASP A 103 -0.04 -3.46 2.48
N ASP A 104 -0.62 -3.36 1.30
CA ASP A 104 -0.96 -4.49 0.43
C ASP A 104 0.03 -4.60 -0.76
N GLY A 105 1.19 -3.94 -0.67
CA GLY A 105 2.16 -3.84 -1.76
C GLY A 105 1.77 -2.90 -2.90
N SER A 106 0.68 -2.13 -2.76
CA SER A 106 0.25 -1.13 -3.74
C SER A 106 0.81 0.27 -3.51
N ASN A 107 1.39 0.54 -2.34
CA ASN A 107 1.84 1.86 -1.98
C ASN A 107 3.03 2.29 -2.84
N GLY A 108 3.02 3.54 -3.29
CA GLY A 108 4.08 4.04 -4.15
C GLY A 108 3.86 5.48 -4.56
N THR A 109 4.36 5.83 -5.74
CA THR A 109 4.18 7.15 -6.35
C THR A 109 3.74 6.96 -7.78
N ASP A 110 2.66 7.63 -8.18
CA ASP A 110 2.22 7.67 -9.57
C ASP A 110 3.33 8.32 -10.41
N PRO A 111 3.91 7.61 -11.39
CA PRO A 111 4.97 8.16 -12.24
C PRO A 111 4.52 9.34 -13.10
N LYS A 112 3.21 9.52 -13.33
CA LYS A 112 2.67 10.61 -14.15
C LYS A 112 2.50 11.90 -13.36
N THR A 113 1.90 11.82 -12.17
CA THR A 113 1.55 13.00 -11.36
C THR A 113 2.53 13.27 -10.23
N GLY A 114 3.32 12.27 -9.85
CA GLY A 114 4.16 12.32 -8.65
C GLY A 114 3.34 12.32 -7.35
N GLN A 115 2.04 12.02 -7.39
CA GLN A 115 1.21 11.83 -6.19
C GLN A 115 1.43 10.45 -5.57
N PRO A 116 1.25 10.30 -4.25
CA PRO A 116 1.26 8.99 -3.64
C PRO A 116 0.11 8.14 -4.21
N ILE A 117 0.33 6.85 -4.34
CA ILE A 117 -0.70 5.86 -4.64
C ILE A 117 -0.73 4.84 -3.52
N GLY A 118 -1.83 4.10 -3.38
CA GLY A 118 -1.96 3.07 -2.37
C GLY A 118 -3.38 2.92 -1.80
N THR A 119 -3.50 2.09 -0.78
CA THR A 119 -4.79 1.69 -0.20
C THR A 119 -4.99 2.29 1.18
N ARG A 120 -6.19 2.83 1.43
CA ARG A 120 -6.62 3.26 2.77
C ARG A 120 -7.92 2.57 3.14
N LYS A 121 -8.01 2.21 4.43
CA LYS A 121 -9.25 1.77 5.05
C LYS A 121 -9.84 2.93 5.85
N ILE A 122 -11.13 3.17 5.66
CA ILE A 122 -11.88 4.24 6.32
C ILE A 122 -13.09 3.58 6.97
N CYS A 123 -13.25 3.78 8.27
CA CYS A 123 -14.40 3.24 8.99
C CYS A 123 -15.16 4.32 9.70
N GLY A 124 -16.41 4.02 10.03
CA GLY A 124 -17.28 4.95 10.69
C GLY A 124 -18.64 4.37 11.04
N THR A 125 -19.53 5.26 11.43
CA THR A 125 -20.95 4.95 11.63
C THR A 125 -21.76 5.58 10.51
N ALA A 126 -22.89 4.97 10.15
CA ALA A 126 -23.79 5.49 9.12
C ALA A 126 -25.25 5.21 9.47
N ARG A 127 -26.14 5.97 8.84
CA ARG A 127 -27.57 5.68 8.79
C ARG A 127 -27.94 5.18 7.41
N THR A 128 -28.77 4.14 7.37
CA THR A 128 -29.26 3.55 6.12
C THR A 128 -30.78 3.56 6.07
N ASN A 129 -31.33 3.49 4.86
CA ASN A 129 -32.77 3.33 4.66
C ASN A 129 -33.28 1.89 4.84
N GLN A 130 -32.39 0.88 4.94
CA GLN A 130 -32.78 -0.54 5.03
C GLN A 130 -32.41 -1.21 6.36
N PHE A 131 -31.29 -0.82 6.98
CA PHE A 131 -30.74 -1.48 8.16
C PHE A 131 -30.70 -0.58 9.41
N GLY A 132 -31.19 0.66 9.30
CA GLY A 132 -31.09 1.65 10.36
C GLY A 132 -29.65 2.14 10.55
N ASP A 133 -29.25 2.36 11.80
CA ASP A 133 -27.90 2.80 12.15
C ASP A 133 -26.94 1.58 12.13
N VAL A 134 -25.82 1.72 11.42
CA VAL A 134 -24.83 0.66 11.16
C VAL A 134 -23.42 1.16 11.40
N ASN A 135 -22.48 0.21 11.56
CA ASN A 135 -21.06 0.50 11.31
C ASN A 135 -20.77 0.27 9.83
N PHE A 136 -19.91 1.09 9.26
CA PHE A 136 -19.39 0.88 7.91
C PHE A 136 -17.88 0.77 7.93
N ALA A 137 -17.37 0.09 6.93
CA ALA A 137 -15.98 0.20 6.54
C ALA A 137 -15.84 0.15 5.02
N VAL A 138 -14.94 0.98 4.52
CA VAL A 138 -14.58 1.02 3.11
C VAL A 138 -13.10 0.81 2.94
N ARG A 139 -12.74 0.18 1.83
CA ARG A 139 -11.36 0.19 1.34
C ARG A 139 -11.37 0.95 0.02
N ALA A 140 -10.49 1.93 -0.08
CA ALA A 140 -10.33 2.76 -1.26
C ALA A 140 -8.87 2.72 -1.68
N ARG A 141 -8.63 2.42 -2.95
CA ARG A 141 -7.28 2.35 -3.54
C ARG A 141 -7.16 3.34 -4.68
N ASP A 142 -6.17 4.21 -4.54
CA ASP A 142 -5.64 5.00 -5.65
C ASP A 142 -4.58 4.14 -6.38
N ALA A 143 -4.81 3.86 -7.66
CA ALA A 143 -3.89 3.12 -8.52
C ALA A 143 -3.19 4.03 -9.55
N GLY A 144 -3.25 5.35 -9.35
CA GLY A 144 -2.65 6.37 -10.19
C GLY A 144 -3.51 6.78 -11.38
N GLU A 145 -3.10 7.86 -12.04
CA GLU A 145 -3.91 8.44 -13.11
C GLU A 145 -3.89 7.60 -14.41
N PRO A 146 -5.04 7.45 -15.10
CA PRO A 146 -6.24 8.29 -15.05
C PRO A 146 -7.40 7.78 -14.14
N GLY A 147 -7.10 7.02 -13.09
CA GLY A 147 -8.11 6.52 -12.13
C GLY A 147 -8.92 5.30 -12.59
N VAL A 148 -8.69 4.79 -13.81
CA VAL A 148 -9.38 3.60 -14.37
C VAL A 148 -9.08 2.29 -13.63
N ASN A 149 -7.99 2.27 -12.86
CA ASN A 149 -7.58 1.12 -12.07
C ASN A 149 -7.89 1.29 -10.57
N ASP A 150 -8.51 2.41 -10.20
CA ASP A 150 -8.88 2.68 -8.81
C ASP A 150 -9.95 1.71 -8.36
N GLN A 151 -9.93 1.40 -7.05
CA GLN A 151 -10.77 0.35 -6.50
C GLN A 151 -11.49 0.82 -5.24
N PHE A 152 -12.72 0.36 -5.07
CA PHE A 152 -13.56 0.69 -3.91
C PHE A 152 -14.38 -0.52 -3.47
N ASP A 153 -14.43 -0.77 -2.18
CA ASP A 153 -15.34 -1.73 -1.57
C ASP A 153 -15.94 -1.17 -0.27
N ILE A 154 -17.15 -1.63 0.07
CA ILE A 154 -17.85 -1.29 1.29
C ILE A 154 -18.40 -2.53 2.00
N ARG A 155 -18.36 -2.49 3.33
CA ARG A 155 -19.01 -3.45 4.23
C ARG A 155 -19.82 -2.71 5.29
N LEU A 156 -21.03 -3.19 5.56
CA LEU A 156 -21.92 -2.68 6.61
C LEU A 156 -22.21 -3.78 7.62
N THR A 157 -22.13 -3.46 8.90
CA THR A 157 -22.36 -4.39 10.00
C THR A 157 -23.28 -3.81 11.07
N ASP A 158 -23.72 -4.66 11.99
CA ASP A 158 -24.29 -4.21 13.25
C ASP A 158 -23.25 -3.47 14.12
N SER A 159 -23.71 -2.99 15.29
CA SER A 159 -22.89 -2.24 16.23
C SER A 159 -21.71 -3.03 16.79
N THR A 160 -21.80 -4.37 16.82
CA THR A 160 -20.74 -5.25 17.31
C THR A 160 -19.73 -5.65 16.25
N GLY A 161 -20.05 -5.48 14.96
CA GLY A 161 -19.23 -5.99 13.86
C GLY A 161 -19.49 -7.46 13.50
N THR A 162 -20.30 -8.16 14.29
CA THR A 162 -20.54 -9.61 14.16
C THR A 162 -21.45 -9.92 12.98
N ILE A 163 -22.52 -9.15 12.81
CA ILE A 163 -23.51 -9.38 11.76
C ILE A 163 -23.17 -8.50 10.58
N VAL A 164 -22.97 -9.12 9.41
CA VAL A 164 -22.74 -8.41 8.14
C VAL A 164 -24.05 -8.29 7.39
N TRP A 165 -24.54 -7.06 7.23
CA TRP A 165 -25.78 -6.79 6.50
C TRP A 165 -25.55 -6.63 4.99
N TYR A 166 -24.39 -6.07 4.63
CA TYR A 166 -24.05 -5.75 3.25
C TYR A 166 -22.54 -5.80 3.07
N SER A 167 -22.06 -6.35 1.95
CA SER A 167 -20.63 -6.41 1.64
C SER A 167 -20.42 -6.58 0.14
N THR A 168 -19.75 -5.60 -0.48
CA THR A 168 -19.33 -5.73 -1.88
C THR A 168 -18.19 -6.75 -2.03
N ALA A 169 -17.31 -6.85 -1.03
CA ALA A 169 -16.13 -7.73 -1.04
C ALA A 169 -16.44 -9.25 -1.16
N ASN A 170 -17.72 -9.64 -1.17
CA ASN A 170 -18.14 -11.01 -1.41
C ASN A 170 -18.20 -11.37 -2.91
N GLU A 171 -18.27 -10.39 -3.81
CA GLU A 171 -18.33 -10.60 -5.27
C GLU A 171 -16.93 -10.63 -5.89
N CYS A 172 -16.05 -9.71 -5.45
CA CYS A 172 -14.70 -9.56 -5.98
C CYS A 172 -13.71 -9.30 -4.84
N THR A 173 -12.43 -9.58 -5.07
CA THR A 173 -11.36 -9.07 -4.20
C THR A 173 -11.35 -7.54 -4.18
N TRP A 174 -11.63 -6.93 -5.33
CA TRP A 174 -11.73 -5.50 -5.55
C TRP A 174 -12.73 -5.18 -6.67
N HIS A 175 -13.55 -4.16 -6.46
CA HIS A 175 -14.36 -3.58 -7.53
C HIS A 175 -13.63 -2.40 -8.16
N TYR A 176 -13.56 -2.38 -9.49
CA TYR A 176 -12.94 -1.31 -10.25
C TYR A 176 -13.92 -0.18 -10.55
N LEU A 177 -13.47 1.05 -10.34
CA LEU A 177 -14.24 2.23 -10.68
C LEU A 177 -14.52 2.28 -12.18
N GLY A 178 -15.75 2.60 -12.54
CA GLY A 178 -16.10 2.82 -13.93
C GLY A 178 -16.11 1.57 -14.82
N SER A 179 -15.99 0.38 -14.24
CA SER A 179 -16.01 -0.88 -14.99
C SER A 179 -17.38 -1.56 -14.96
N TYR A 180 -17.85 -1.97 -16.13
CA TYR A 180 -19.04 -2.84 -16.24
C TYR A 180 -18.71 -4.32 -15.96
N ALA A 181 -17.43 -4.68 -15.91
CA ALA A 181 -16.95 -5.97 -15.43
C ALA A 181 -16.43 -5.78 -13.99
N PRO A 182 -17.21 -6.10 -12.94
CA PRO A 182 -16.97 -5.62 -11.58
C PRO A 182 -15.56 -5.93 -11.06
N CYS A 183 -15.04 -7.13 -11.32
CA CYS A 183 -13.74 -7.60 -10.84
C CYS A 183 -12.56 -7.33 -11.79
N ALA A 184 -12.72 -6.48 -12.82
CA ALA A 184 -11.66 -6.17 -13.78
C ALA A 184 -11.64 -4.68 -14.14
N PRO A 185 -10.47 -4.09 -14.46
CA PRO A 185 -10.40 -2.72 -14.94
C PRO A 185 -11.26 -2.51 -16.18
N GLY A 186 -11.80 -1.31 -16.32
CA GLY A 186 -12.64 -0.94 -17.45
C GLY A 186 -12.45 0.51 -17.87
N ASN A 187 -12.90 0.84 -19.07
CA ASN A 187 -12.79 2.18 -19.65
C ASN A 187 -14.13 2.92 -19.67
N GLY A 188 -15.09 2.53 -18.83
CA GLY A 188 -16.41 3.17 -18.78
C GLY A 188 -16.38 4.57 -18.15
N GLY A 189 -15.25 4.94 -17.53
CA GLY A 189 -15.07 6.20 -16.81
C GLY A 189 -16.02 6.33 -15.61
N GLY A 190 -16.00 7.49 -14.95
CA GLY A 190 -17.01 7.81 -13.94
C GLY A 190 -16.59 7.59 -12.50
N GLY A 191 -15.31 7.73 -12.19
CA GLY A 191 -14.81 7.91 -10.84
C GLY A 191 -13.34 8.28 -10.82
N ASN A 192 -12.86 8.70 -9.65
CA ASN A 192 -11.45 8.82 -9.35
C ASN A 192 -11.27 8.71 -7.82
N ILE A 193 -10.20 8.07 -7.39
CA ILE A 193 -9.71 8.07 -6.02
C ILE A 193 -8.34 8.73 -6.03
N GLN A 194 -8.15 9.67 -5.10
CA GLN A 194 -6.92 10.44 -5.00
C GLN A 194 -6.39 10.34 -3.58
N LEU A 195 -5.19 9.79 -3.47
CA LEU A 195 -4.39 9.84 -2.27
C LEU A 195 -3.52 11.11 -2.33
N HIS A 196 -3.59 11.90 -1.28
CA HIS A 196 -2.93 13.20 -1.23
C HIS A 196 -1.70 13.14 -0.35
N LYS A 197 -0.67 13.92 -0.72
CA LYS A 197 0.51 14.08 0.14
C LYS A 197 0.13 14.66 1.50
N PRO A 198 0.85 14.26 2.56
CA PRO A 198 0.79 14.95 3.84
C PRO A 198 0.99 16.46 3.67
N ASN A 199 0.22 17.24 4.40
CA ASN A 199 0.29 18.70 4.38
C ASN A 199 0.07 19.27 5.79
N PRO A 200 0.19 20.59 6.02
CA PRO A 200 0.05 21.16 7.36
C PRO A 200 -1.30 20.91 8.05
N SER A 201 -2.34 20.53 7.31
CA SER A 201 -3.64 20.13 7.87
C SER A 201 -3.71 18.65 8.25
N THR A 202 -2.81 17.79 7.74
CA THR A 202 -2.84 16.34 8.00
C THR A 202 -2.00 15.94 9.22
N THR A 203 -2.00 16.79 10.24
CA THR A 203 -1.32 16.49 11.51
C THR A 203 -2.04 15.34 12.22
N GLY A 204 -1.28 14.42 12.82
CA GLY A 204 -1.81 13.25 13.52
C GLY A 204 -1.13 11.95 13.08
N SER A 205 -1.72 10.82 13.46
CA SER A 205 -1.29 9.47 13.10
C SER A 205 -2.49 8.62 12.70
N PHE A 206 -2.27 7.63 11.83
CA PHE A 206 -3.29 6.62 11.54
C PHE A 206 -3.80 5.96 12.82
N GLY A 207 -5.06 5.55 12.81
CA GLY A 207 -5.68 4.83 13.92
C GLY A 207 -7.17 5.10 14.05
N GLY A 208 -7.73 4.59 15.13
CA GLY A 208 -9.16 4.64 15.41
C GLY A 208 -9.70 3.27 15.83
N SER A 209 -10.98 3.04 15.58
CA SER A 209 -11.65 1.76 15.78
C SER A 209 -12.56 1.45 14.60
N CYS A 210 -12.52 0.20 14.14
CA CYS A 210 -13.34 -0.27 13.04
C CYS A 210 -14.04 -1.60 13.34
N PRO A 211 -15.17 -1.57 14.05
CA PRO A 211 -15.94 -2.78 14.31
C PRO A 211 -16.40 -3.49 13.03
N ALA A 212 -16.60 -2.75 11.92
CA ALA A 212 -17.06 -3.32 10.66
C ALA A 212 -16.01 -4.17 9.91
N PHE A 213 -14.74 -4.17 10.35
CA PHE A 213 -13.74 -5.14 9.93
C PHE A 213 -13.29 -5.95 11.16
N PRO A 214 -13.42 -7.29 11.16
CA PRO A 214 -12.70 -8.10 12.14
C PRO A 214 -11.20 -7.97 11.87
N ASP A 215 -10.44 -7.77 12.95
CA ASP A 215 -8.97 -7.82 12.96
C ASP A 215 -8.43 -9.17 12.44
#